data_AF-A0A2G6Q5Y0-F1
#
_entry.id   AF-A0A2G6Q5Y0-F1
#
_cell.length_a   1.000
_cell.length_b   1.000
_cell.length_c   1.000
_cell.angle_alpha   90.00
_cell.angle_beta   90.00
_cell.angle_gamma   90.00
#
_symmetry.space_group_name_H-M   'P 1'
#
loop_
_entity.id
_entity.type
_entity.pdbx_description
1 polymer ?
#
loop_
_entity_poly.entity_id
_entity_poly.type
_entity_poly.pdbx_seq_one_letter_code
_entity_poly.pdbx_strand_id
1 'polypeptide(L)'
;MDKELLDYYITEYMPECNEADLKKGQENRLKHLIKNLNDKGSVFRDFPYEMLAMEEKAKLLNFLLNTTKERQVVSNIGKNDVDRSFENFLYLEDMVGEFSIEFIRKYPNYNQSELSLECNQNRLMIRNHKVSTQNVLHELSNSNENIIRAIFNELRFFKDNRLNYRNLNFIRDYIDYVADSTLQFLVYRVIVSSSKIDKKEIINNLLNQLNKLFNLINFQLQKKGIAQKKSTTLKAETLTGFFVSYRSHYSRFHEELHILDILTSEIEENTDLFCKVDEKFSTNKIILSEEKIKMSKDIITEGHAIYEFEKKLEETRRIIGVMGSAGGRQCFSNCLQDIKVYFREIYMSKVTYKNKKTMNIVRNYLKTIENKDIQPFERTSHYMFFREKISRGYFREKGLLDLYVAKASIHKELYNLLLRTYLFYDFMDSVEFIYSINKGILDALQYEMN
;
A
#
# COMPACT_ATOMS: atom_id res chain seq x y z
N MET A 1 -31.77 -5.86 18.42
CA MET A 1 -31.47 -4.50 17.92
C MET A 1 -31.91 -3.55 19.02
N ASP A 2 -31.00 -2.72 19.54
CA ASP A 2 -31.21 -2.00 20.80
C ASP A 2 -32.26 -0.90 20.64
N LYS A 3 -33.45 -1.16 21.21
CA LYS A 3 -34.49 -0.16 21.41
C LYS A 3 -33.95 1.02 22.23
N GLU A 4 -33.12 0.73 23.22
CA GLU A 4 -32.46 1.72 24.08
C GLU A 4 -31.57 2.70 23.29
N LEU A 5 -30.79 2.21 22.31
CA LEU A 5 -29.94 3.08 21.48
C LEU A 5 -30.78 4.02 20.60
N LEU A 6 -31.90 3.51 20.06
CA LEU A 6 -32.80 4.32 19.24
C LEU A 6 -33.48 5.40 20.08
N ASP A 7 -33.98 5.04 21.26
CA ASP A 7 -34.62 5.97 22.20
C ASP A 7 -33.63 7.04 22.69
N TYR A 8 -32.39 6.63 23.02
CA TYR A 8 -31.30 7.55 23.38
C TYR A 8 -31.00 8.52 22.23
N TYR A 9 -30.78 8.01 21.01
CA TYR A 9 -30.46 8.83 19.84
C TYR A 9 -31.53 9.90 19.58
N ILE A 10 -32.80 9.51 19.62
CA ILE A 10 -33.91 10.42 19.35
C ILE A 10 -33.98 11.52 20.41
N THR A 11 -33.80 11.14 21.68
CA THR A 11 -33.82 12.10 22.80
C THR A 11 -32.68 13.11 22.69
N GLU A 12 -31.48 12.64 22.36
CA GLU A 12 -30.26 13.47 22.37
C GLU A 12 -30.13 14.35 21.11
N TYR A 13 -30.32 13.77 19.93
CA TYR A 13 -30.03 14.44 18.65
C TYR A 13 -31.26 14.94 17.90
N MET A 14 -32.46 14.55 18.34
CA MET A 14 -33.72 14.92 17.68
C MET A 14 -34.84 15.29 18.68
N PRO A 15 -34.56 16.14 19.69
CA PRO A 15 -35.53 16.44 20.77
C PRO A 15 -36.83 17.10 20.26
N GLU A 16 -36.79 17.75 19.09
CA GLU A 16 -37.92 18.46 18.49
C GLU A 16 -38.78 17.60 17.54
N CYS A 17 -38.44 16.32 17.35
CA CYS A 17 -39.13 15.43 16.41
C CYS A 17 -40.47 14.94 16.98
N ASN A 18 -41.48 15.82 16.95
CA ASN A 18 -42.80 15.61 17.57
C ASN A 18 -43.82 14.90 16.67
N GLU A 19 -43.56 14.79 15.36
CA GLU A 19 -44.47 14.11 14.42
C GLU A 19 -44.15 12.61 14.34
N ALA A 20 -45.17 11.78 14.57
CA ALA A 20 -45.04 10.32 14.63
C ALA A 20 -44.45 9.71 13.34
N ASP A 21 -44.79 10.27 12.17
CA ASP A 21 -44.29 9.79 10.87
C ASP A 21 -42.83 10.17 10.61
N LEU A 22 -42.40 11.37 11.03
CA LEU A 22 -41.00 11.78 10.97
C LEU A 22 -40.13 10.90 11.88
N LYS A 23 -40.59 10.63 13.11
CA LYS A 23 -39.92 9.73 14.05
C LYS A 23 -39.76 8.32 13.46
N LYS A 24 -40.83 7.77 12.91
CA LYS A 24 -40.83 6.43 12.26
C LYS A 24 -39.88 6.38 11.05
N GLY A 25 -39.85 7.43 10.24
CA GLY A 25 -38.93 7.54 9.10
C GLY A 25 -37.46 7.52 9.53
N GLN A 26 -37.11 8.25 10.59
CA GLN A 26 -35.74 8.30 11.11
C GLN A 26 -35.33 7.00 11.80
N GLU A 27 -36.22 6.38 12.57
CA GLU A 27 -35.99 5.06 13.13
C GLU A 27 -35.65 4.04 12.04
N ASN A 28 -36.38 4.04 10.91
CA ASN A 28 -36.09 3.12 9.81
C ASN A 28 -34.71 3.36 9.20
N ARG A 29 -34.28 4.62 9.05
CA ARG A 29 -32.92 4.97 8.58
C ARG A 29 -31.85 4.49 9.55
N LEU A 30 -32.03 4.72 10.85
CA LEU A 30 -31.12 4.26 11.90
C LEU A 30 -31.01 2.73 11.92
N LYS A 31 -32.14 2.02 11.90
CA LYS A 31 -32.20 0.56 11.88
C LYS A 31 -31.43 0.00 10.67
N HIS A 32 -31.60 0.60 9.49
CA HIS A 32 -30.88 0.20 8.29
C HIS A 32 -29.36 0.44 8.42
N LEU A 33 -28.95 1.61 8.92
CA LEU A 33 -27.53 1.92 9.11
C LEU A 33 -26.87 0.99 10.14
N ILE A 34 -27.50 0.77 11.29
CA ILE A 34 -27.02 -0.16 12.33
C ILE A 34 -26.88 -1.57 11.76
N LYS A 35 -27.85 -2.03 10.95
CA LYS A 35 -27.76 -3.33 10.30
C LYS A 35 -26.51 -3.42 9.40
N ASN A 36 -26.26 -2.40 8.59
CA ASN A 36 -25.11 -2.37 7.68
C ASN A 36 -23.78 -2.34 8.44
N LEU A 37 -23.66 -1.53 9.49
CA LEU A 37 -22.43 -1.43 10.31
C LEU A 37 -22.11 -2.71 11.07
N ASN A 38 -23.11 -3.57 11.34
CA ASN A 38 -22.92 -4.87 11.99
C ASN A 38 -22.84 -6.04 11.01
N ASP A 39 -22.98 -5.82 9.70
CA ASP A 39 -22.98 -6.89 8.72
C ASP A 39 -21.57 -7.47 8.52
N LYS A 40 -21.35 -8.66 9.10
CA LYS A 40 -20.07 -9.39 8.99
C LYS A 40 -19.83 -10.01 7.61
N GLY A 41 -20.82 -10.01 6.71
CA GLY A 41 -20.66 -10.34 5.30
C GLY A 41 -20.24 -9.14 4.43
N SER A 42 -20.22 -7.94 5.00
CA SER A 42 -19.90 -6.70 4.28
C SER A 42 -18.47 -6.22 4.51
N VAL A 43 -18.13 -5.08 3.93
CA VAL A 43 -16.86 -4.37 4.21
C VAL A 43 -16.72 -3.89 5.66
N PHE A 44 -17.81 -3.90 6.43
CA PHE A 44 -17.81 -3.59 7.87
C PHE A 44 -17.53 -4.81 8.75
N ARG A 45 -17.18 -5.97 8.18
CA ARG A 45 -16.87 -7.17 8.99
C ARG A 45 -15.84 -6.91 10.09
N ASP A 46 -14.86 -6.06 9.77
CA ASP A 46 -13.74 -5.68 10.61
C ASP A 46 -14.02 -4.40 11.41
N PHE A 47 -15.21 -3.81 11.30
CA PHE A 47 -15.67 -2.61 12.01
C PHE A 47 -16.36 -2.99 13.33
N PRO A 48 -15.73 -2.76 14.50
CA PRO A 48 -16.22 -3.28 15.78
C PRO A 48 -17.24 -2.33 16.40
N TYR A 49 -18.31 -2.01 15.67
CA TYR A 49 -19.37 -1.10 16.14
C TYR A 49 -19.97 -1.54 17.48
N GLU A 50 -20.03 -2.85 17.72
CA GLU A 50 -20.51 -3.42 18.97
C GLU A 50 -19.71 -2.97 20.20
N MET A 51 -18.42 -2.63 20.04
CA MET A 51 -17.51 -2.25 21.12
C MET A 51 -17.65 -0.79 21.59
N LEU A 52 -18.39 0.03 20.86
CA LEU A 52 -18.69 1.41 21.27
C LEU A 52 -19.70 1.44 22.41
N ALA A 53 -19.51 2.36 23.35
CA ALA A 53 -20.53 2.75 24.33
C ALA A 53 -21.77 3.37 23.64
N MET A 54 -22.91 3.39 24.33
CA MET A 54 -24.18 3.89 23.76
C MET A 54 -24.08 5.33 23.24
N GLU A 55 -23.44 6.21 24.01
CA GLU A 55 -23.24 7.61 23.63
C GLU A 55 -22.40 7.75 22.36
N GLU A 56 -21.29 7.01 22.29
CA GLU A 56 -20.38 6.98 21.13
C GLU A 56 -21.04 6.37 19.88
N LYS A 57 -21.89 5.35 20.07
CA LYS A 57 -22.74 4.81 18.99
C LYS A 57 -23.67 5.89 18.45
N ALA A 58 -24.36 6.62 19.32
CA ALA A 58 -25.29 7.66 18.92
C ALA A 58 -24.58 8.83 18.21
N LYS A 59 -23.43 9.29 18.71
CA LYS A 59 -22.56 10.28 18.05
C LYS A 59 -22.20 9.87 16.63
N LEU A 60 -21.68 8.65 16.47
CA LEU A 60 -21.27 8.13 15.16
C LEU A 60 -22.46 8.05 14.19
N LEU A 61 -23.61 7.54 14.65
CA LEU A 61 -24.82 7.47 13.83
C LEU A 61 -25.26 8.87 13.38
N ASN A 62 -25.21 9.86 14.26
CA ASN A 62 -25.61 11.23 13.96
C ASN A 62 -24.67 11.83 12.90
N PHE A 63 -23.36 11.66 13.08
CA PHE A 63 -22.36 12.08 12.10
C PHE A 63 -22.62 11.48 10.72
N LEU A 64 -22.75 10.15 10.64
CA LEU A 64 -22.96 9.43 9.38
C LEU A 64 -24.28 9.79 8.69
N LEU A 65 -25.34 10.11 9.45
CA LEU A 65 -26.66 10.42 8.88
C LEU A 65 -26.84 11.88 8.46
N ASN A 66 -26.23 12.80 9.19
CA ASN A 66 -26.57 14.23 9.13
C ASN A 66 -25.39 15.16 8.80
N THR A 67 -24.17 14.78 9.18
CA THR A 67 -23.00 15.68 9.06
C THR A 67 -22.18 15.39 7.80
N THR A 68 -22.16 14.14 7.35
CA THR A 68 -21.42 13.76 6.14
C THR A 68 -22.08 14.34 4.88
N LYS A 69 -21.30 15.06 4.07
CA LYS A 69 -21.79 15.79 2.88
C LYS A 69 -22.25 14.88 1.73
N GLU A 70 -22.04 13.58 1.82
CA GLU A 70 -22.42 12.60 0.80
C GLU A 70 -23.42 11.58 1.35
N ARG A 71 -24.62 11.49 0.77
CA ARG A 71 -25.62 10.43 1.06
C ARG A 71 -25.11 8.98 0.81
N GLN A 72 -23.86 8.82 0.40
CA GLN A 72 -23.26 7.58 -0.10
C GLN A 72 -22.02 7.11 0.70
N VAL A 73 -21.77 7.60 1.93
CA VAL A 73 -20.60 7.18 2.74
C VAL A 73 -20.51 5.65 2.88
N VAL A 74 -21.62 4.99 3.20
CA VAL A 74 -21.72 3.53 3.31
C VAL A 74 -21.55 2.82 1.96
N SER A 75 -22.01 3.41 0.86
CA SER A 75 -21.86 2.80 -0.48
C SER A 75 -20.48 3.00 -1.09
N ASN A 76 -19.73 4.01 -0.68
CA ASN A 76 -18.39 4.29 -1.18
C ASN A 76 -17.32 3.47 -0.46
N ILE A 77 -17.49 3.19 0.84
CA ILE A 77 -16.51 2.42 1.64
C ILE A 77 -16.37 0.96 1.20
N GLY A 78 -17.38 0.46 0.49
CA GLY A 78 -17.42 -0.88 -0.09
C GLY A 78 -16.52 -1.10 -1.30
N LYS A 79 -16.05 -0.04 -1.96
CA LYS A 79 -15.32 -0.15 -3.22
C LYS A 79 -13.82 -0.16 -2.97
N ASN A 80 -13.15 -1.26 -3.32
CA ASN A 80 -11.70 -1.39 -3.26
C ASN A 80 -11.08 -0.72 -4.48
N ASP A 81 -10.76 0.57 -4.38
CA ASP A 81 -10.18 1.35 -5.47
C ASP A 81 -9.23 2.39 -4.88
N VAL A 82 -7.95 2.30 -5.23
CA VAL A 82 -6.90 3.20 -4.70
C VAL A 82 -7.14 4.67 -5.08
N ASP A 83 -7.94 4.91 -6.12
CA ASP A 83 -8.28 6.26 -6.59
C ASP A 83 -9.45 6.89 -5.79
N ARG A 84 -9.93 6.25 -4.70
CA ARG A 84 -11.03 6.74 -3.84
C ARG A 84 -10.54 7.24 -2.49
N SER A 85 -11.17 8.30 -1.98
CA SER A 85 -11.01 8.75 -0.59
C SER A 85 -12.09 8.14 0.31
N PHE A 86 -11.69 7.76 1.53
CA PHE A 86 -12.57 7.26 2.59
C PHE A 86 -12.75 8.29 3.73
N GLU A 87 -12.23 9.51 3.57
CA GLU A 87 -12.27 10.56 4.59
C GLU A 87 -13.68 10.97 5.01
N ASN A 88 -14.68 10.79 4.13
CA ASN A 88 -16.09 11.05 4.46
C ASN A 88 -16.63 10.15 5.60
N PHE A 89 -15.93 9.08 5.96
CA PHE A 89 -16.28 8.20 7.08
C PHE A 89 -15.50 8.55 8.37
N LEU A 90 -14.51 9.46 8.28
CA LEU A 90 -13.69 9.86 9.41
C LEU A 90 -14.48 10.80 10.32
N TYR A 91 -14.85 10.32 11.50
CA TYR A 91 -15.43 11.17 12.54
C TYR A 91 -14.30 11.84 13.32
N LEU A 92 -14.28 13.16 13.31
CA LEU A 92 -13.40 13.99 14.12
C LEU A 92 -14.32 14.80 15.05
N GLU A 93 -14.20 14.62 16.36
CA GLU A 93 -14.68 15.66 17.28
C GLU A 93 -13.86 16.94 17.01
N ASP A 94 -14.39 18.13 17.32
CA ASP A 94 -13.83 19.49 17.03
C ASP A 94 -12.46 19.79 17.69
N MET A 95 -11.56 18.81 17.72
CA MET A 95 -10.17 18.88 18.15
C MET A 95 -9.27 18.44 16.98
N VAL A 96 -9.47 19.04 15.81
CA VAL A 96 -8.48 18.93 14.73
C VAL A 96 -7.34 19.89 15.02
N GLY A 97 -6.22 19.37 15.53
CA GLY A 97 -4.93 20.01 15.33
C GLY A 97 -3.94 19.97 16.48
N GLU A 98 -3.58 18.80 17.01
CA GLU A 98 -2.34 18.70 17.81
C GLU A 98 -1.05 18.78 16.97
N PHE A 99 -1.15 19.07 15.66
CA PHE A 99 -0.01 19.46 14.82
C PHE A 99 -0.31 20.73 14.03
N SER A 100 -1.13 21.61 14.60
CA SER A 100 -1.39 22.92 14.01
C SER A 100 -0.13 23.79 13.99
N ILE A 101 -0.14 24.85 13.17
CA ILE A 101 0.92 25.88 13.19
C ILE A 101 1.10 26.44 14.62
N GLU A 102 0.02 26.48 15.40
CA GLU A 102 0.02 26.92 16.80
C GLU A 102 0.73 25.92 17.72
N PHE A 103 0.54 24.62 17.52
CA PHE A 103 1.31 23.57 18.22
C PHE A 103 2.81 23.69 17.92
N ILE A 104 3.19 23.82 16.65
CA ILE A 104 4.61 23.95 16.25
C ILE A 104 5.24 25.20 16.87
N ARG A 105 4.50 26.31 16.93
CA ARG A 105 4.96 27.54 17.61
C ARG A 105 5.13 27.34 19.12
N LYS A 106 4.22 26.60 19.76
CA LYS A 106 4.27 26.33 21.20
C LYS A 106 5.38 25.34 21.56
N TYR A 107 5.71 24.43 20.66
CA TYR A 107 6.73 23.40 20.84
C TYR A 107 7.76 23.44 19.69
N PRO A 108 8.61 24.47 19.61
CA PRO A 108 9.54 24.64 18.49
C PRO A 108 10.64 23.55 18.41
N ASN A 109 10.87 22.83 19.50
CA ASN A 109 11.81 21.71 19.56
C ASN A 109 11.16 20.37 19.22
N TYR A 110 9.84 20.36 18.97
CA TYR A 110 9.15 19.17 18.53
C TYR A 110 9.44 18.93 17.05
N ASN A 111 9.98 17.76 16.72
CA ASN A 111 10.15 17.33 15.34
C ASN A 111 9.43 16.01 15.15
N GLN A 112 8.49 15.98 14.21
CA GLN A 112 7.74 14.76 13.91
C GLN A 112 8.67 13.79 13.18
N SER A 113 8.64 12.52 13.59
CA SER A 113 9.39 11.47 12.88
C SER A 113 8.74 11.21 11.51
N GLU A 114 9.47 11.47 10.42
CA GLU A 114 9.00 11.26 9.04
C GLU A 114 9.64 10.03 8.39
N LEU A 115 9.01 8.86 8.53
CA LEU A 115 9.55 7.57 8.01
C LEU A 115 9.78 7.52 6.48
N SER A 116 9.28 8.50 5.75
CA SER A 116 9.46 8.59 4.29
C SER A 116 10.94 8.77 3.89
N LEU A 117 11.72 9.48 4.72
CA LEU A 117 13.15 9.69 4.50
C LEU A 117 13.94 8.40 4.72
N GLU A 118 13.64 7.68 5.79
CA GLU A 118 14.21 6.37 6.12
C GLU A 118 13.93 5.35 5.02
N CYS A 119 12.72 5.34 4.44
CA CYS A 119 12.40 4.47 3.31
C CYS A 119 13.32 4.74 2.11
N ASN A 120 13.59 6.01 1.79
CA ASN A 120 14.48 6.36 0.68
C ASN A 120 15.93 5.98 0.96
N GLN A 121 16.41 6.20 2.18
CA GLN A 121 17.75 5.78 2.60
C GLN A 121 17.91 4.26 2.55
N ASN A 122 16.92 3.51 3.04
CA ASN A 122 16.90 2.04 2.97
C ASN A 122 16.97 1.54 1.53
N ARG A 123 16.20 2.13 0.61
CA ARG A 123 16.26 1.76 -0.81
C ARG A 123 17.66 1.93 -1.38
N LEU A 124 18.33 3.05 -1.09
CA LEU A 124 19.69 3.31 -1.56
C LEU A 124 20.68 2.29 -0.98
N MET A 125 20.60 2.02 0.31
CA MET A 125 21.44 1.02 1.00
C MET A 125 21.22 -0.40 0.46
N ILE A 126 19.96 -0.84 0.38
CA ILE A 126 19.58 -2.17 -0.10
C ILE A 126 20.04 -2.37 -1.55
N ARG A 127 19.96 -1.35 -2.41
CA ARG A 127 20.38 -1.45 -3.81
C ARG A 127 21.90 -1.31 -4.01
N ASN A 128 22.64 -0.85 -3.00
CA ASN A 128 24.08 -0.69 -3.10
C ASN A 128 24.83 -2.01 -2.85
N HIS A 129 25.07 -2.76 -3.92
CA HIS A 129 25.77 -4.06 -3.87
C HIS A 129 27.22 -4.00 -3.33
N LYS A 130 27.80 -2.81 -3.10
CA LYS A 130 29.10 -2.68 -2.41
C LYS A 130 28.99 -2.91 -0.89
N VAL A 131 27.81 -2.70 -0.31
CA VAL A 131 27.53 -3.01 1.10
C VAL A 131 27.18 -4.49 1.19
N SER A 132 27.79 -5.21 2.14
CA SER A 132 27.48 -6.64 2.36
C SER A 132 26.02 -6.83 2.76
N THR A 133 25.44 -7.96 2.39
CA THR A 133 24.04 -8.26 2.75
C THR A 133 23.84 -8.33 4.27
N GLN A 134 24.82 -8.84 5.01
CA GLN A 134 24.78 -8.88 6.48
C GLN A 134 24.75 -7.47 7.08
N ASN A 135 25.54 -6.53 6.56
CA ASN A 135 25.51 -5.15 7.04
C ASN A 135 24.18 -4.46 6.72
N VAL A 136 23.61 -4.72 5.53
CA VAL A 136 22.27 -4.21 5.21
C VAL A 136 21.24 -4.70 6.22
N LEU A 137 21.23 -6.00 6.55
CA LEU A 137 20.30 -6.55 7.55
C LEU A 137 20.51 -5.94 8.93
N HIS A 138 21.78 -5.76 9.35
CA HIS A 138 22.11 -5.13 10.62
C HIS A 138 21.57 -3.69 10.70
N GLU A 139 21.77 -2.89 9.65
CA GLU A 139 21.27 -1.51 9.60
C GLU A 139 19.74 -1.43 9.57
N LEU A 140 19.06 -2.36 8.87
CA LEU A 140 17.61 -2.46 8.88
C LEU A 140 17.07 -2.80 10.27
N SER A 141 17.73 -3.72 10.99
CA SER A 141 17.41 -4.06 12.38
C SER A 141 17.63 -2.88 13.32
N ASN A 142 18.76 -2.18 13.21
CA ASN A 142 19.04 -0.97 13.99
C ASN A 142 18.01 0.13 13.72
N SER A 143 17.64 0.32 12.45
CA SER A 143 16.60 1.28 12.05
C SER A 143 15.25 0.92 12.66
N ASN A 144 14.88 -0.37 12.69
CA ASN A 144 13.64 -0.83 13.33
C ASN A 144 13.61 -0.50 14.84
N GLU A 145 14.73 -0.69 15.54
CA GLU A 145 14.89 -0.33 16.96
C GLU A 145 14.83 1.20 17.18
N ASN A 146 15.42 1.99 16.28
CA ASN A 146 15.41 3.44 16.38
C ASN A 146 14.01 4.02 16.12
N ILE A 147 13.27 3.48 15.15
CA ILE A 147 11.90 3.87 14.83
C ILE A 147 11.00 3.67 16.05
N ILE A 148 11.01 2.48 16.66
CA ILE A 148 10.16 2.21 17.83
C ILE A 148 10.54 3.10 19.03
N ARG A 149 11.83 3.36 19.25
CA ARG A 149 12.31 4.27 20.30
C ARG A 149 11.86 5.71 20.05
N ALA A 150 11.90 6.18 18.79
CA ALA A 150 11.42 7.50 18.42
C ALA A 150 9.93 7.66 18.75
N ILE A 151 9.11 6.65 18.46
CA ILE A 151 7.68 6.63 18.81
C ILE A 151 7.48 6.69 20.32
N PHE A 152 8.20 5.86 21.08
CA PHE A 152 8.10 5.89 22.55
C PHE A 152 8.50 7.24 23.13
N ASN A 153 9.52 7.89 22.57
CA ASN A 153 9.93 9.24 22.97
C ASN A 153 8.86 10.28 22.61
N GLU A 154 8.25 10.19 21.43
CA GLU A 154 7.15 11.05 20.98
C GLU A 154 5.94 10.90 21.91
N LEU A 155 5.50 9.68 22.18
CA LEU A 155 4.40 9.40 23.12
C LEU A 155 4.67 9.94 24.52
N ARG A 156 5.92 9.81 25.00
CA ARG A 156 6.33 10.36 26.30
C ARG A 156 6.24 11.88 26.29
N PHE A 157 6.71 12.53 25.23
CA PHE A 157 6.59 13.98 25.07
C PHE A 157 5.13 14.45 25.16
N PHE A 158 4.21 13.81 24.43
CA PHE A 158 2.79 14.18 24.49
C PHE A 158 2.21 13.96 25.89
N LYS A 159 2.53 12.83 26.52
CA LYS A 159 2.09 12.53 27.89
C LYS A 159 2.59 13.56 28.90
N ASP A 160 3.88 13.90 28.86
CA ASP A 160 4.51 14.85 29.79
C ASP A 160 3.93 16.27 29.63
N ASN A 161 3.47 16.61 28.43
CA ASN A 161 2.80 17.88 28.12
C ASN A 161 1.26 17.82 28.25
N ARG A 162 0.68 16.70 28.69
CA ARG A 162 -0.78 16.47 28.81
C ARG A 162 -1.54 16.67 27.50
N LEU A 163 -0.93 16.25 26.40
CA LEU A 163 -1.47 16.28 25.04
C LEU A 163 -1.95 14.89 24.63
N ASN A 164 -2.98 14.83 23.78
CA ASN A 164 -3.57 13.59 23.27
C ASN A 164 -2.87 13.15 21.98
N TYR A 165 -1.86 12.30 22.10
CA TYR A 165 -1.20 11.79 20.89
C TYR A 165 -2.11 10.86 20.07
N ARG A 166 -2.36 11.23 18.82
CA ARG A 166 -3.07 10.36 17.89
C ARG A 166 -2.66 10.56 16.44
N ASN A 167 -1.44 10.14 16.10
CA ASN A 167 -0.95 10.19 14.73
C ASN A 167 -1.11 8.84 14.01
N LEU A 168 -2.32 8.55 13.51
CA LEU A 168 -2.55 7.31 12.75
C LEU A 168 -1.75 7.23 11.44
N ASN A 169 -1.27 8.36 10.92
CA ASN A 169 -0.34 8.34 9.78
C ASN A 169 0.94 7.58 10.12
N PHE A 170 1.38 7.60 11.38
CA PHE A 170 2.56 6.85 11.80
C PHE A 170 2.39 5.34 11.59
N ILE A 171 1.24 4.77 11.95
CA ILE A 171 0.95 3.34 11.74
C ILE A 171 1.05 3.01 10.25
N ARG A 172 0.42 3.85 9.40
CA ARG A 172 0.48 3.70 7.95
C ARG A 172 1.92 3.76 7.44
N ASP A 173 2.68 4.75 7.86
CA ASP A 173 4.03 4.99 7.39
C ASP A 173 4.99 3.88 7.85
N TYR A 174 4.77 3.31 9.05
CA TYR A 174 5.55 2.18 9.55
C TYR A 174 5.22 0.88 8.81
N ILE A 175 3.94 0.62 8.52
CA ILE A 175 3.55 -0.49 7.63
C ILE A 175 4.21 -0.34 6.25
N ASP A 176 4.20 0.87 5.69
CA ASP A 176 4.84 1.17 4.40
C ASP A 176 6.35 0.94 4.44
N TYR A 177 7.01 1.36 5.52
CA TYR A 177 8.41 1.12 5.76
C TYR A 177 8.76 -0.37 5.80
N VAL A 178 7.98 -1.18 6.53
CA VAL A 178 8.21 -2.62 6.66
C VAL A 178 7.97 -3.33 5.32
N ALA A 179 6.88 -2.99 4.64
CA ALA A 179 6.53 -3.52 3.33
C ALA A 179 7.62 -3.19 2.30
N ASP A 180 8.02 -1.93 2.17
CA ASP A 180 9.04 -1.52 1.21
C ASP A 180 10.39 -2.16 1.54
N SER A 181 10.86 -2.08 2.78
CA SER A 181 12.18 -2.63 3.17
C SER A 181 12.26 -4.13 2.90
N THR A 182 11.23 -4.90 3.27
CA THR A 182 11.18 -6.35 3.04
C THR A 182 11.19 -6.69 1.55
N LEU A 183 10.35 -6.00 0.75
CA LEU A 183 10.21 -6.30 -0.67
C LEU A 183 11.41 -5.82 -1.50
N GLN A 184 12.01 -4.68 -1.15
CA GLN A 184 13.26 -4.21 -1.74
C GLN A 184 14.39 -5.19 -1.42
N PHE A 185 14.49 -5.67 -0.17
CA PHE A 185 15.49 -6.65 0.21
C PHE A 185 15.32 -7.95 -0.58
N LEU A 186 14.10 -8.49 -0.62
CA LEU A 186 13.79 -9.69 -1.40
C LEU A 186 14.21 -9.55 -2.86
N VAL A 187 13.86 -8.44 -3.53
CA VAL A 187 14.19 -8.26 -4.95
C VAL A 187 15.69 -8.11 -5.16
N TYR A 188 16.36 -7.21 -4.42
CA TYR A 188 17.74 -6.82 -4.75
C TYR A 188 18.81 -7.66 -4.07
N ARG A 189 18.53 -8.25 -2.90
CA ARG A 189 19.50 -9.03 -2.12
C ARG A 189 19.28 -10.53 -2.18
N VAL A 190 18.08 -10.99 -2.56
CA VAL A 190 17.78 -12.42 -2.75
C VAL A 190 17.63 -12.75 -4.23
N ILE A 191 16.60 -12.20 -4.89
CA ILE A 191 16.22 -12.61 -6.25
C ILE A 191 17.27 -12.22 -7.29
N VAL A 192 17.68 -10.95 -7.32
CA VAL A 192 18.60 -10.41 -8.32
C VAL A 192 20.07 -10.64 -7.90
N SER A 193 20.32 -11.16 -6.71
CA SER A 193 21.68 -11.42 -6.24
C SER A 193 22.44 -12.36 -7.17
N SER A 194 23.72 -12.05 -7.35
CA SER A 194 24.71 -12.90 -8.03
C SER A 194 25.32 -13.96 -7.11
N SER A 195 25.03 -13.93 -5.80
CA SER A 195 25.46 -14.95 -4.85
C SER A 195 24.84 -16.31 -5.16
N LYS A 196 25.60 -17.39 -4.89
CA LYS A 196 25.12 -18.79 -4.98
C LYS A 196 24.26 -19.15 -3.76
N ILE A 197 23.19 -18.40 -3.55
CA ILE A 197 22.19 -18.68 -2.51
C ILE A 197 21.04 -19.50 -3.09
N ASP A 198 20.43 -20.39 -2.30
CA ASP A 198 19.20 -21.05 -2.70
C ASP A 198 18.02 -20.08 -2.55
N LYS A 199 17.71 -19.39 -3.65
CA LYS A 199 16.64 -18.39 -3.70
C LYS A 199 15.28 -18.98 -3.36
N LYS A 200 15.03 -20.24 -3.71
CA LYS A 200 13.72 -20.88 -3.48
C LYS A 200 13.56 -21.24 -2.01
N GLU A 201 14.61 -21.78 -1.40
CA GLU A 201 14.63 -22.09 0.03
C GLU A 201 14.37 -20.84 0.88
N ILE A 202 15.11 -19.75 0.62
CA ILE A 202 14.96 -18.48 1.35
C ILE A 202 13.53 -17.93 1.23
N ILE A 203 12.95 -17.96 0.01
CA ILE A 203 11.57 -17.50 -0.19
C ILE A 203 10.56 -18.35 0.57
N ASN A 204 10.73 -19.68 0.57
CA ASN A 204 9.84 -20.59 1.30
C ASN A 204 9.96 -20.40 2.81
N ASN A 205 11.17 -20.21 3.34
CA ASN A 205 11.41 -19.95 4.75
C ASN A 205 10.81 -18.61 5.18
N LEU A 206 10.90 -17.58 4.33
CA LEU A 206 10.22 -16.31 4.56
C LEU A 206 8.69 -16.45 4.56
N LEU A 207 8.10 -17.19 3.61
CA LEU A 207 6.66 -17.48 3.60
C LEU A 207 6.22 -18.19 4.88
N ASN A 208 6.98 -19.19 5.32
CA ASN A 208 6.71 -19.90 6.57
C ASN A 208 6.77 -18.96 7.78
N GLN A 209 7.72 -18.02 7.80
CA GLN A 209 7.82 -17.02 8.86
C GLN A 209 6.64 -16.05 8.85
N LEU A 210 6.21 -15.57 7.68
CA LEU A 210 5.02 -14.72 7.55
C LEU A 210 3.76 -15.44 8.05
N ASN A 211 3.60 -16.73 7.73
CA ASN A 211 2.49 -17.55 8.23
C ASN A 211 2.51 -17.73 9.75
N LYS A 212 3.69 -17.93 10.35
CA LYS A 212 3.86 -17.98 11.82
C LYS A 212 3.43 -16.66 12.47
N LEU A 213 3.90 -15.53 11.93
CA LEU A 213 3.55 -14.20 12.41
C LEU A 213 2.04 -13.90 12.24
N PHE A 214 1.43 -14.36 11.14
CA PHE A 214 0.01 -14.26 10.89
C PHE A 214 -0.83 -15.00 11.93
N ASN A 215 -0.42 -16.20 12.32
CA ASN A 215 -1.09 -16.93 13.38
C ASN A 215 -0.94 -16.24 14.74
N LEU A 216 0.25 -15.68 15.02
CA LEU A 216 0.51 -14.93 16.25
C LEU A 216 -0.39 -13.69 16.37
N ILE A 217 -0.47 -12.87 15.33
CA ILE A 217 -1.32 -11.67 15.37
C ILE A 217 -2.80 -12.03 15.51
N ASN A 218 -3.27 -13.10 14.86
CA ASN A 218 -4.67 -13.54 15.00
C ASN A 218 -5.00 -13.96 16.43
N PHE A 219 -4.11 -14.70 17.08
CA PHE A 219 -4.28 -15.08 18.48
C PHE A 219 -4.37 -13.84 19.38
N GLN A 220 -3.56 -12.82 19.11
CA GLN A 220 -3.49 -11.60 19.91
C GLN A 220 -4.69 -10.70 19.69
N LEU A 221 -5.17 -10.58 18.44
CA LEU A 221 -6.43 -9.91 18.11
C LEU A 221 -7.63 -10.56 18.81
N GLN A 222 -7.69 -11.90 18.85
CA GLN A 222 -8.75 -12.61 19.58
C GLN A 222 -8.71 -12.30 21.08
N LYS A 223 -7.52 -12.37 21.70
CA LYS A 223 -7.32 -12.05 23.12
C LYS A 223 -7.75 -10.61 23.43
N LYS A 224 -7.34 -9.65 22.60
CA LYS A 224 -7.69 -8.23 22.79
C LYS A 224 -9.18 -7.98 22.57
N GLY A 225 -9.78 -8.58 21.56
CA GLY A 225 -11.22 -8.46 21.29
C GLY A 225 -12.08 -8.95 22.46
N ILE A 226 -11.66 -10.00 23.17
CA ILE A 226 -12.33 -10.45 24.40
C ILE A 226 -12.20 -9.43 25.54
N ALA A 227 -11.02 -8.82 25.70
CA ALA A 227 -10.79 -7.80 26.72
C ALA A 227 -11.56 -6.50 26.44
N GLN A 228 -11.55 -6.01 25.19
CA GLN A 228 -12.24 -4.78 24.78
C GLN A 228 -13.76 -4.87 24.89
N LYS A 229 -14.35 -6.03 24.57
CA LYS A 229 -15.79 -6.28 24.76
C LYS A 229 -16.24 -6.11 26.22
N LYS A 230 -15.33 -6.26 27.19
CA LYS A 230 -15.62 -6.09 28.62
C LYS A 230 -15.48 -4.66 29.12
N SER A 231 -14.74 -3.80 28.41
CA SER A 231 -14.43 -2.44 28.89
C SER A 231 -15.27 -1.34 28.23
N THR A 232 -15.84 -1.55 27.04
CA THR A 232 -16.65 -0.56 26.28
C THR A 232 -16.05 0.85 26.26
N THR A 233 -14.73 0.96 26.07
CA THR A 233 -13.98 2.23 26.14
C THR A 233 -13.65 2.82 24.76
N LEU A 234 -14.02 2.14 23.67
CA LEU A 234 -13.66 2.59 22.34
C LEU A 234 -14.48 3.83 21.95
N LYS A 235 -13.79 4.89 21.51
CA LYS A 235 -14.40 6.12 20.99
C LYS A 235 -14.71 5.99 19.51
N ALA A 236 -15.78 6.64 19.05
CA ALA A 236 -16.18 6.69 17.64
C ALA A 236 -15.06 7.27 16.76
N GLU A 237 -14.35 8.28 17.27
CA GLU A 237 -13.22 8.91 16.60
C GLU A 237 -12.09 7.88 16.37
N THR A 238 -11.70 7.13 17.42
CA THR A 238 -10.70 6.05 17.35
C THR A 238 -11.10 4.99 16.34
N LEU A 239 -12.33 4.51 16.45
CA LEU A 239 -12.86 3.45 15.62
C LEU A 239 -12.86 3.86 14.14
N THR A 240 -13.42 5.03 13.80
CA THR A 240 -13.46 5.51 12.41
C THR A 240 -12.07 5.82 11.87
N GLY A 241 -11.18 6.40 12.67
CA GLY A 241 -9.80 6.68 12.26
C GLY A 241 -9.01 5.44 11.87
N PHE A 242 -9.04 4.41 12.70
CA PHE A 242 -8.40 3.11 12.39
C PHE A 242 -9.04 2.46 11.17
N PHE A 243 -10.38 2.47 11.10
CA PHE A 243 -11.08 1.84 9.98
C PHE A 243 -10.82 2.55 8.65
N VAL A 244 -10.85 3.88 8.60
CA VAL A 244 -10.53 4.66 7.39
C VAL A 244 -9.09 4.43 6.97
N SER A 245 -8.14 4.41 7.91
CA SER A 245 -6.74 4.11 7.64
C SER A 245 -6.58 2.71 7.06
N TYR A 246 -7.20 1.70 7.70
CA TYR A 246 -7.25 0.33 7.22
C TYR A 246 -7.83 0.23 5.80
N ARG A 247 -8.99 0.84 5.53
CA ARG A 247 -9.65 0.76 4.22
C ARG A 247 -8.85 1.45 3.11
N SER A 248 -8.21 2.57 3.42
CA SER A 248 -7.32 3.28 2.50
C SER A 248 -6.12 2.41 2.14
N HIS A 249 -5.48 1.82 3.15
CA HIS A 249 -4.30 0.96 2.96
C HIS A 249 -4.65 -0.36 2.27
N TYR A 250 -5.75 -0.97 2.68
CA TYR A 250 -6.32 -2.16 2.06
C TYR A 250 -6.59 -1.93 0.58
N SER A 251 -7.18 -0.79 0.20
CA SER A 251 -7.48 -0.50 -1.20
C SER A 251 -6.21 -0.39 -2.04
N ARG A 252 -5.15 0.23 -1.52
CA ARG A 252 -3.84 0.28 -2.19
C ARG A 252 -3.22 -1.11 -2.34
N PHE A 253 -3.15 -1.90 -1.27
CA PHE A 253 -2.56 -3.24 -1.32
C PHE A 253 -3.38 -4.20 -2.17
N HIS A 254 -4.70 -4.17 -2.06
CA HIS A 254 -5.60 -4.94 -2.91
C HIS A 254 -5.38 -4.60 -4.39
N GLU A 255 -5.19 -3.32 -4.73
CA GLU A 255 -4.88 -2.90 -6.09
C GLU A 255 -3.55 -3.50 -6.59
N GLU A 256 -2.49 -3.47 -5.77
CA GLU A 256 -1.21 -4.09 -6.12
C GLU A 256 -1.32 -5.60 -6.32
N LEU A 257 -2.03 -6.30 -5.42
CA LEU A 257 -2.22 -7.75 -5.53
C LEU A 257 -3.04 -8.11 -6.77
N HIS A 258 -4.12 -7.39 -7.04
CA HIS A 258 -4.92 -7.60 -8.24
C HIS A 258 -4.11 -7.37 -9.53
N ILE A 259 -3.23 -6.36 -9.54
CA ILE A 259 -2.28 -6.16 -10.65
C ILE A 259 -1.33 -7.34 -10.78
N LEU A 260 -0.75 -7.82 -9.67
CA LEU A 260 0.15 -8.98 -9.69
C LEU A 260 -0.55 -10.25 -10.20
N ASP A 261 -1.79 -10.49 -9.79
CA ASP A 261 -2.61 -11.61 -10.27
C ASP A 261 -2.82 -11.54 -11.79
N ILE A 262 -3.29 -10.40 -12.30
CA ILE A 262 -3.47 -10.16 -13.75
C ILE A 262 -2.18 -10.43 -14.52
N LEU A 263 -1.05 -9.91 -14.01
CA LEU A 263 0.24 -10.02 -14.69
C LEU A 263 0.83 -11.43 -14.61
N THR A 264 0.48 -12.19 -13.56
CA THR A 264 0.86 -13.59 -13.39
C THR A 264 0.04 -14.49 -14.32
N SER A 265 -1.27 -14.27 -14.40
CA SER A 265 -2.12 -14.98 -15.37
C SER A 265 -1.68 -14.76 -16.82
N GLU A 266 -1.28 -13.55 -17.21
CA GLU A 266 -0.77 -13.32 -18.58
C GLU A 266 0.51 -14.13 -18.89
N ILE A 267 1.37 -14.38 -17.89
CA ILE A 267 2.59 -15.22 -18.05
C ILE A 267 2.18 -16.65 -18.40
N GLU A 268 1.19 -17.20 -17.69
CA GLU A 268 0.70 -18.56 -17.88
C GLU A 268 -0.08 -18.72 -19.19
N GLU A 269 -0.90 -17.73 -19.55
CA GLU A 269 -1.73 -17.75 -20.75
C GLU A 269 -0.95 -17.49 -22.05
N ASN A 270 0.14 -16.73 -21.99
CA ASN A 270 0.93 -16.32 -23.17
C ASN A 270 2.37 -16.79 -23.07
N THR A 271 2.57 -18.11 -22.97
CA THR A 271 3.88 -18.74 -22.81
C THR A 271 4.88 -18.35 -23.91
N ASP A 272 4.44 -18.18 -25.16
CA ASP A 272 5.30 -17.72 -26.27
C ASP A 272 5.89 -16.33 -26.00
N LEU A 273 5.07 -15.43 -25.44
CA LEU A 273 5.51 -14.07 -25.15
C LEU A 273 6.38 -14.03 -23.89
N PHE A 274 6.12 -14.89 -22.91
CA PHE A 274 6.82 -14.94 -21.62
C PHE A 274 7.83 -16.09 -21.49
N CYS A 275 8.28 -16.65 -22.60
CA CYS A 275 9.35 -17.63 -22.62
C CYS A 275 10.73 -17.01 -22.33
N LYS A 276 11.73 -17.88 -22.13
CA LYS A 276 13.14 -17.47 -22.03
C LYS A 276 13.54 -16.74 -23.30
N VAL A 277 14.17 -15.58 -23.14
CA VAL A 277 14.64 -14.76 -24.26
C VAL A 277 15.74 -15.50 -25.03
N ASP A 278 15.60 -15.59 -26.35
CA ASP A 278 16.63 -16.11 -27.26
C ASP A 278 17.92 -15.26 -27.10
N GLU A 279 19.07 -15.92 -27.02
CA GLU A 279 20.37 -15.28 -26.78
C GLU A 279 20.67 -14.18 -27.80
N LYS A 280 20.24 -14.34 -29.05
CA LYS A 280 20.44 -13.31 -30.10
C LYS A 280 19.69 -12.00 -29.83
N PHE A 281 18.64 -12.04 -29.01
CA PHE A 281 17.87 -10.87 -28.60
C PHE A 281 18.19 -10.44 -27.17
N SER A 282 19.04 -11.19 -26.45
CA SER A 282 19.42 -10.87 -25.08
C SER A 282 20.21 -9.56 -25.02
N THR A 283 19.89 -8.71 -24.04
CA THR A 283 20.54 -7.41 -23.91
C THR A 283 21.03 -7.16 -22.49
N ASN A 284 22.26 -6.63 -22.41
CA ASN A 284 22.78 -6.08 -21.17
C ASN A 284 22.39 -4.62 -21.02
N LYS A 285 22.48 -4.12 -19.77
CA LYS A 285 22.23 -2.71 -19.46
C LYS A 285 23.37 -1.82 -19.95
N ILE A 286 23.36 -1.51 -21.25
CA ILE A 286 24.38 -0.71 -21.94
C ILE A 286 23.78 0.56 -22.51
N ILE A 287 24.50 1.67 -22.38
CA ILE A 287 24.15 2.96 -22.97
C ILE A 287 24.69 3.02 -24.40
N LEU A 288 23.83 3.40 -25.36
CA LEU A 288 24.16 3.44 -26.78
C LEU A 288 23.98 4.85 -27.37
N SER A 289 24.64 5.09 -28.51
CA SER A 289 24.40 6.26 -29.35
C SER A 289 23.06 6.13 -30.10
N GLU A 290 22.53 7.26 -30.57
CA GLU A 290 21.28 7.32 -31.34
C GLU A 290 21.27 6.40 -32.57
N GLU A 291 22.37 6.37 -33.31
CA GLU A 291 22.54 5.53 -34.50
C GLU A 291 22.42 4.04 -34.14
N LYS A 292 23.09 3.62 -33.06
CA LYS A 292 23.07 2.23 -32.60
C LYS A 292 21.69 1.83 -32.10
N ILE A 293 20.94 2.74 -31.46
CA ILE A 293 19.55 2.46 -31.04
C ILE A 293 18.66 2.21 -32.26
N LYS A 294 18.75 3.05 -33.29
CA LYS A 294 17.98 2.87 -34.54
C LYS A 294 18.31 1.55 -35.24
N MET A 295 19.58 1.13 -35.23
CA MET A 295 20.01 -0.16 -35.76
C MET A 295 19.56 -1.36 -34.93
N SER A 296 19.12 -1.15 -33.68
CA SER A 296 18.75 -2.23 -32.75
C SER A 296 17.28 -2.68 -32.85
N LYS A 297 16.58 -2.32 -33.93
CA LYS A 297 15.15 -2.62 -34.14
C LYS A 297 14.82 -4.09 -33.89
N ASP A 298 15.56 -5.01 -34.52
CA ASP A 298 15.28 -6.45 -34.44
C ASP A 298 15.47 -7.01 -33.02
N ILE A 299 16.38 -6.42 -32.25
CA ILE A 299 16.60 -6.76 -30.84
C ILE A 299 15.44 -6.24 -29.98
N ILE A 300 15.02 -4.99 -30.21
CA ILE A 300 13.93 -4.35 -29.46
C ILE A 300 12.59 -5.06 -29.70
N THR A 301 12.33 -5.49 -30.94
CA THR A 301 11.08 -6.16 -31.31
C THR A 301 11.14 -7.68 -31.21
N GLU A 302 12.29 -8.25 -30.85
CA GLU A 302 12.53 -9.69 -30.82
C GLU A 302 12.14 -10.36 -32.15
N GLY A 303 12.49 -9.71 -33.28
CA GLY A 303 12.16 -10.16 -34.63
C GLY A 303 10.70 -9.98 -35.07
N HIS A 304 9.82 -9.45 -34.21
CA HIS A 304 8.42 -9.24 -34.57
C HIS A 304 8.25 -8.02 -35.50
N ALA A 305 7.34 -8.14 -36.46
CA ALA A 305 6.93 -7.04 -37.32
C ALA A 305 6.06 -6.04 -36.53
N ILE A 306 6.56 -4.82 -36.33
CA ILE A 306 5.86 -3.77 -35.59
C ILE A 306 5.58 -2.57 -36.50
N TYR A 307 4.30 -2.24 -36.67
CA TYR A 307 3.87 -1.01 -37.35
C TYR A 307 4.29 0.23 -36.56
N GLU A 308 4.57 1.34 -37.27
CA GLU A 308 4.96 2.63 -36.67
C GLU A 308 6.10 2.50 -35.63
N PHE A 309 7.11 1.66 -35.91
CA PHE A 309 8.21 1.40 -34.97
C PHE A 309 8.89 2.68 -34.48
N GLU A 310 9.25 3.59 -35.39
CA GLU A 310 9.96 4.84 -35.04
C GLU A 310 9.15 5.70 -34.05
N LYS A 311 7.85 5.87 -34.29
CA LYS A 311 6.96 6.62 -33.39
C LYS A 311 6.83 5.95 -32.03
N LYS A 312 6.67 4.62 -32.01
CA LYS A 312 6.57 3.85 -30.76
C LYS A 312 7.88 3.86 -29.97
N LEU A 313 9.02 3.87 -30.66
CA LEU A 313 10.34 4.00 -30.06
C LEU A 313 10.50 5.38 -29.42
N GLU A 314 10.12 6.46 -30.10
CA GLU A 314 10.11 7.81 -29.53
C GLU A 314 9.23 7.91 -28.27
N GLU A 315 7.98 7.42 -28.35
CA GLU A 315 7.05 7.36 -27.20
C GLU A 315 7.67 6.57 -26.03
N THR A 316 8.33 5.44 -26.31
CA THR A 316 9.02 4.60 -25.32
C THR A 316 10.13 5.38 -24.62
N ARG A 317 10.97 6.05 -25.39
CA ARG A 317 12.13 6.78 -24.84
C ARG A 317 11.69 7.98 -24.02
N ARG A 318 10.64 8.68 -24.45
CA ARG A 318 10.03 9.78 -23.69
C ARG A 318 9.50 9.30 -22.34
N ILE A 319 8.75 8.19 -22.29
CA ILE A 319 8.25 7.66 -21.02
C ILE A 319 9.36 7.12 -20.11
N ILE A 320 10.43 6.53 -20.65
CA ILE A 320 11.61 6.15 -19.85
C ILE A 320 12.25 7.37 -19.20
N GLY A 321 12.42 8.47 -19.96
CA GLY A 321 12.95 9.73 -19.42
C GLY A 321 12.12 10.27 -18.25
N VAL A 322 10.80 10.19 -18.33
CA VAL A 322 9.90 10.55 -17.24
C VAL A 322 10.07 9.64 -16.03
N MET A 323 10.08 8.31 -16.25
CA MET A 323 10.21 7.33 -15.17
C MET A 323 11.59 7.37 -14.48
N GLY A 324 12.64 7.75 -15.21
CA GLY A 324 13.97 7.99 -14.65
C GLY A 324 14.00 9.25 -13.77
N SER A 325 13.45 10.36 -14.27
CA SER A 325 13.53 11.66 -13.59
C SER A 325 12.56 11.79 -12.41
N ALA A 326 11.30 11.38 -12.58
CA ALA A 326 10.26 11.51 -11.55
C ALA A 326 10.00 10.22 -10.76
N GLY A 327 10.32 9.06 -11.32
CA GLY A 327 10.10 7.77 -10.66
C GLY A 327 11.28 7.25 -9.84
N GLY A 328 12.43 7.96 -9.84
CA GLY A 328 13.65 7.54 -9.15
C GLY A 328 14.18 6.18 -9.61
N ARG A 329 13.83 5.76 -10.84
CA ARG A 329 14.24 4.48 -11.41
C ARG A 329 15.60 4.64 -12.07
N GLN A 330 16.47 3.65 -11.89
CA GLN A 330 17.70 3.54 -12.68
C GLN A 330 17.35 3.01 -14.08
N CYS A 331 16.69 3.82 -14.91
CA CYS A 331 16.40 3.50 -16.31
C CYS A 331 16.76 4.67 -17.20
N PHE A 332 17.28 4.39 -18.39
CA PHE A 332 17.82 5.41 -19.29
C PHE A 332 17.22 5.29 -20.68
N SER A 333 16.83 6.42 -21.26
CA SER A 333 16.16 6.48 -22.57
C SER A 333 17.08 6.12 -23.74
N ASN A 334 18.37 5.89 -23.47
CA ASN A 334 19.39 5.43 -24.40
C ASN A 334 20.03 4.09 -23.96
N CYS A 335 19.42 3.39 -22.99
CA CYS A 335 19.83 2.05 -22.60
C CYS A 335 19.04 1.01 -23.40
N LEU A 336 19.72 0.11 -24.11
CA LEU A 336 19.07 -0.86 -24.99
C LEU A 336 18.12 -1.81 -24.23
N GLN A 337 18.56 -2.30 -23.07
CA GLN A 337 17.73 -3.17 -22.22
C GLN A 337 16.47 -2.45 -21.72
N ASP A 338 16.60 -1.19 -21.28
CA ASP A 338 15.47 -0.42 -20.78
C ASP A 338 14.46 -0.13 -21.90
N ILE A 339 14.95 0.25 -23.09
CA ILE A 339 14.13 0.47 -24.28
C ILE A 339 13.38 -0.82 -24.64
N LYS A 340 14.08 -1.95 -24.73
CA LYS A 340 13.49 -3.25 -25.07
C LYS A 340 12.38 -3.65 -24.09
N VAL A 341 12.66 -3.58 -22.78
CA VAL A 341 11.69 -3.91 -21.73
C VAL A 341 10.45 -3.04 -21.81
N TYR A 342 10.61 -1.72 -21.88
CA TYR A 342 9.47 -0.80 -21.95
C TYR A 342 8.69 -0.98 -23.25
N PHE A 343 9.37 -1.08 -24.39
CA PHE A 343 8.72 -1.25 -25.69
C PHE A 343 7.84 -2.51 -25.70
N ARG A 344 8.38 -3.65 -25.25
CA ARG A 344 7.65 -4.91 -25.17
C ARG A 344 6.44 -4.81 -24.25
N GLU A 345 6.61 -4.28 -23.04
CA GLU A 345 5.52 -4.18 -22.07
C GLU A 345 4.42 -3.16 -22.48
N ILE A 346 4.76 -2.14 -23.28
CA ILE A 346 3.80 -1.15 -23.78
C ILE A 346 3.04 -1.64 -25.01
N TYR A 347 3.73 -2.28 -25.96
CA TYR A 347 3.18 -2.55 -27.30
C TYR A 347 2.99 -4.03 -27.65
N MET A 348 3.75 -4.94 -27.05
CA MET A 348 3.68 -6.38 -27.38
C MET A 348 2.78 -7.14 -26.40
N SER A 349 2.87 -6.82 -25.10
CA SER A 349 1.95 -7.36 -24.10
C SER A 349 0.54 -6.79 -24.29
N LYS A 350 -0.45 -7.67 -24.40
CA LYS A 350 -1.83 -7.34 -24.77
C LYS A 350 -2.75 -7.19 -23.57
N VAL A 351 -2.30 -7.58 -22.36
CA VAL A 351 -3.11 -7.47 -21.15
C VAL A 351 -3.59 -6.03 -20.94
N THR A 352 -4.85 -5.93 -20.55
CA THR A 352 -5.51 -4.66 -20.25
C THR A 352 -5.77 -4.55 -18.76
N TYR A 353 -5.88 -3.32 -18.28
CA TYR A 353 -6.19 -3.04 -16.90
C TYR A 353 -7.26 -1.96 -16.82
N LYS A 354 -8.33 -2.23 -16.05
CA LYS A 354 -9.55 -1.39 -16.02
C LYS A 354 -10.00 -0.98 -17.43
N ASN A 355 -10.04 -1.96 -18.35
CA ASN A 355 -10.41 -1.82 -19.77
C ASN A 355 -9.50 -0.90 -20.61
N LYS A 356 -8.27 -0.60 -20.14
CA LYS A 356 -7.29 0.19 -20.89
C LYS A 356 -6.04 -0.63 -21.22
N LYS A 357 -5.60 -0.54 -22.48
CA LYS A 357 -4.28 -1.03 -22.93
C LYS A 357 -3.17 -0.14 -22.37
N THR A 358 -2.00 -0.71 -22.08
CA THR A 358 -0.83 0.03 -21.58
C THR A 358 -0.42 1.18 -22.50
N MET A 359 -0.41 0.96 -23.81
CA MET A 359 -0.19 2.02 -24.81
C MET A 359 -1.12 3.23 -24.61
N ASN A 360 -2.40 3.01 -24.34
CA ASN A 360 -3.35 4.11 -24.13
C ASN A 360 -3.07 4.85 -22.82
N ILE A 361 -2.69 4.12 -21.76
CA ILE A 361 -2.28 4.71 -20.48
C ILE A 361 -1.07 5.64 -20.70
N VAL A 362 -0.02 5.14 -21.37
CA VAL A 362 1.21 5.90 -21.64
C VAL A 362 0.94 7.11 -22.52
N ARG A 363 0.22 6.94 -23.64
CA ARG A 363 -0.09 8.05 -24.55
C ARG A 363 -0.92 9.14 -23.89
N ASN A 364 -1.93 8.78 -23.11
CA ASN A 364 -2.74 9.77 -22.39
C ASN A 364 -1.87 10.54 -21.39
N TYR A 365 -1.01 9.85 -20.66
CA TYR A 365 -0.10 10.50 -19.71
C TYR A 365 0.90 11.44 -20.41
N LEU A 366 1.55 10.99 -21.50
CA LEU A 366 2.50 11.81 -22.27
C LEU A 366 1.84 13.07 -22.85
N LYS A 367 0.57 12.98 -23.27
CA LYS A 367 -0.22 14.15 -23.68
C LYS A 367 -0.48 15.12 -22.53
N THR A 368 -0.77 14.62 -21.33
CA THR A 368 -1.04 15.47 -20.15
C THR A 368 0.17 16.31 -19.76
N ILE A 369 1.38 15.77 -19.91
CA ILE A 369 2.64 16.46 -19.60
C ILE A 369 3.27 17.14 -20.83
N GLU A 370 2.58 17.19 -21.95
CA GLU A 370 3.08 17.86 -23.15
C GLU A 370 3.19 19.37 -22.88
N ASN A 371 4.42 19.88 -22.88
CA ASN A 371 4.77 21.28 -22.56
C ASN A 371 4.43 21.71 -21.12
N LYS A 372 4.35 20.76 -20.18
CA LYS A 372 4.17 21.01 -18.75
C LYS A 372 5.25 20.30 -17.94
N ASP A 373 5.44 20.75 -16.71
CA ASP A 373 6.25 20.00 -15.74
C ASP A 373 5.71 18.59 -15.56
N ILE A 374 6.60 17.64 -15.27
CA ILE A 374 6.22 16.25 -15.03
C ILE A 374 5.25 16.20 -13.84
N GLN A 375 4.00 15.84 -14.11
CA GLN A 375 2.98 15.64 -13.10
C GLN A 375 2.80 14.15 -12.78
N PRO A 376 2.26 13.80 -11.60
CA PRO A 376 1.79 12.45 -11.32
C PRO A 376 0.77 11.96 -12.36
N PHE A 377 0.63 10.64 -12.48
CA PHE A 377 -0.45 10.06 -13.29
C PHE A 377 -1.80 10.47 -12.68
N GLU A 378 -2.77 10.81 -13.54
CA GLU A 378 -4.13 11.16 -13.11
C GLU A 378 -4.79 10.05 -12.27
N ARG A 379 -4.50 8.78 -12.60
CA ARG A 379 -4.93 7.62 -11.82
C ARG A 379 -3.72 6.87 -11.28
N THR A 380 -3.69 6.72 -9.96
CA THR A 380 -2.65 5.97 -9.24
C THR A 380 -2.65 4.51 -9.68
N SER A 381 -3.84 3.93 -9.87
CA SER A 381 -4.00 2.55 -10.34
C SER A 381 -3.33 2.28 -11.70
N HIS A 382 -3.42 3.21 -12.65
CA HIS A 382 -2.74 3.09 -13.95
C HIS A 382 -1.21 3.15 -13.82
N TYR A 383 -0.70 4.03 -12.97
CA TYR A 383 0.72 4.10 -12.67
C TYR A 383 1.22 2.81 -12.05
N MET A 384 0.52 2.27 -11.04
CA MET A 384 0.86 1.01 -10.37
C MET A 384 0.92 -0.15 -11.35
N PHE A 385 -0.07 -0.26 -12.24
CA PHE A 385 -0.12 -1.29 -13.27
C PHE A 385 1.04 -1.17 -14.26
N PHE A 386 1.28 0.02 -14.80
CA PHE A 386 2.40 0.26 -15.71
C PHE A 386 3.74 -0.01 -15.03
N ARG A 387 3.92 0.47 -13.80
CA ARG A 387 5.12 0.27 -12.98
C ARG A 387 5.44 -1.21 -12.81
N GLU A 388 4.44 -2.02 -12.46
CA GLU A 388 4.62 -3.46 -12.24
C GLU A 388 4.83 -4.23 -13.54
N LYS A 389 4.17 -3.85 -14.65
CA LYS A 389 4.47 -4.42 -15.99
C LYS A 389 5.94 -4.28 -16.34
N ILE A 390 6.50 -3.09 -16.15
CA ILE A 390 7.93 -2.84 -16.38
C ILE A 390 8.79 -3.73 -15.46
N SER A 391 8.42 -3.88 -14.18
CA SER A 391 9.12 -4.77 -13.25
C SER A 391 9.13 -6.20 -13.78
N ARG A 392 7.97 -6.76 -14.15
CA ARG A 392 7.86 -8.09 -14.76
C ARG A 392 8.73 -8.24 -16.01
N GLY A 393 8.74 -7.23 -16.88
CA GLY A 393 9.57 -7.23 -18.09
C GLY A 393 11.07 -7.38 -17.77
N TYR A 394 11.58 -6.72 -16.72
CA TYR A 394 12.96 -6.93 -16.27
C TYR A 394 13.20 -8.33 -15.70
N PHE A 395 12.23 -8.91 -14.98
CA PHE A 395 12.33 -10.29 -14.51
C PHE A 395 12.40 -11.27 -15.69
N ARG A 396 11.60 -11.06 -16.75
CA ARG A 396 11.69 -11.86 -17.97
C ARG A 396 13.05 -11.75 -18.64
N GLU A 397 13.57 -10.53 -18.83
CA GLU A 397 14.86 -10.32 -19.50
C GLU A 397 16.01 -11.05 -18.77
N LYS A 398 15.88 -11.25 -17.45
CA LYS A 398 16.84 -11.99 -16.64
C LYS A 398 16.52 -13.48 -16.48
N GLY A 399 15.44 -13.99 -17.07
CA GLY A 399 15.00 -15.38 -16.91
C GLY A 399 14.53 -15.72 -15.49
N LEU A 400 13.93 -14.75 -14.77
CA LEU A 400 13.54 -14.85 -13.36
C LEU A 400 12.01 -14.88 -13.16
N LEU A 401 11.22 -15.23 -14.17
CA LEU A 401 9.75 -15.16 -14.07
C LEU A 401 9.17 -16.06 -12.96
N ASP A 402 9.74 -17.24 -12.71
CA ASP A 402 9.31 -18.09 -11.59
C ASP A 402 9.48 -17.37 -10.24
N LEU A 403 10.55 -16.59 -10.08
CA LEU A 403 10.80 -15.79 -8.88
C LEU A 403 9.91 -14.54 -8.83
N TYR A 404 9.47 -14.02 -9.98
CA TYR A 404 8.46 -12.97 -10.03
C TYR A 404 7.12 -13.47 -9.48
N VAL A 405 6.71 -14.68 -9.85
CA VAL A 405 5.49 -15.31 -9.33
C VAL A 405 5.63 -15.59 -7.84
N ALA A 406 6.78 -16.13 -7.39
CA ALA A 406 7.04 -16.36 -5.98
C ALA A 406 7.04 -15.06 -5.14
N LYS A 407 7.57 -13.95 -5.70
CA LYS A 407 7.46 -12.61 -5.10
C LYS A 407 6.00 -12.21 -4.88
N ALA A 408 5.09 -12.49 -5.82
CA ALA A 408 3.67 -12.14 -5.67
C ALA A 408 3.03 -12.82 -4.45
N SER A 409 3.39 -14.08 -4.17
CA SER A 409 2.96 -14.79 -2.95
C SER A 409 3.44 -14.10 -1.68
N ILE A 410 4.71 -13.65 -1.64
CA ILE A 410 5.24 -12.89 -0.50
C ILE A 410 4.47 -11.58 -0.30
N HIS A 411 4.19 -10.83 -1.38
CA HIS A 411 3.40 -9.60 -1.28
C HIS A 411 2.05 -9.85 -0.61
N LYS A 412 1.34 -10.91 -1.05
CA LYS A 412 0.03 -11.26 -0.51
C LYS A 412 0.07 -11.55 0.99
N GLU A 413 0.96 -12.43 1.42
CA GLU A 413 1.06 -12.80 2.84
C GLU A 413 1.53 -11.63 3.70
N LEU A 414 2.53 -10.86 3.24
CA LEU A 414 3.03 -9.69 3.95
C LEU A 414 1.96 -8.61 4.11
N TYR A 415 1.23 -8.27 3.04
CA TYR A 415 0.21 -7.22 3.08
C TYR A 415 -0.97 -7.64 3.98
N ASN A 416 -1.42 -8.89 3.88
CA ASN A 416 -2.46 -9.42 4.76
C ASN A 416 -2.04 -9.39 6.23
N LEU A 417 -0.79 -9.74 6.53
CA LEU A 417 -0.23 -9.68 7.88
C LEU A 417 -0.18 -8.24 8.40
N LEU A 418 0.39 -7.31 7.64
CA LEU A 418 0.55 -5.92 8.08
C LEU A 418 -0.79 -5.20 8.26
N LEU A 419 -1.75 -5.42 7.35
CA LEU A 419 -3.09 -4.83 7.45
C LEU A 419 -3.85 -5.24 8.72
N ARG A 420 -3.57 -6.42 9.27
CA ARG A 420 -4.20 -6.89 10.52
C ARG A 420 -3.81 -6.04 11.73
N THR A 421 -2.70 -5.31 11.67
CA THR A 421 -2.27 -4.45 12.78
C THR A 421 -3.25 -3.30 13.04
N TYR A 422 -4.02 -2.85 12.04
CA TYR A 422 -5.09 -1.87 12.27
C TYR A 422 -6.25 -2.42 13.11
N LEU A 423 -6.45 -3.75 13.12
CA LEU A 423 -7.58 -4.39 13.78
C LEU A 423 -7.46 -4.42 15.31
N PHE A 424 -6.32 -3.96 15.85
CA PHE A 424 -6.17 -3.74 17.29
C PHE A 424 -6.99 -2.55 17.80
N TYR A 425 -7.36 -1.61 16.92
CA TYR A 425 -8.09 -0.37 17.24
C TYR A 425 -7.46 0.44 18.39
N ASP A 426 -6.14 0.34 18.52
CA ASP A 426 -5.38 1.05 19.55
C ASP A 426 -3.93 1.17 19.11
N PHE A 427 -3.38 2.36 19.35
CA PHE A 427 -2.17 2.82 18.69
C PHE A 427 -0.94 2.03 19.10
N MET A 428 -0.80 1.77 20.41
CA MET A 428 0.37 1.09 20.96
C MET A 428 0.47 -0.34 20.48
N ASP A 429 -0.61 -1.11 20.60
CA ASP A 429 -0.56 -2.50 20.17
C ASP A 429 -0.31 -2.60 18.66
N SER A 430 -0.89 -1.72 17.85
CA SER A 430 -0.58 -1.67 16.41
C SER A 430 0.90 -1.46 16.16
N VAL A 431 1.50 -0.45 16.79
CA VAL A 431 2.93 -0.12 16.62
C VAL A 431 3.85 -1.24 17.11
N GLU A 432 3.60 -1.79 18.31
CA GLU A 432 4.41 -2.87 18.89
C GLU A 432 4.34 -4.14 18.04
N PHE A 433 3.18 -4.44 17.46
CA PHE A 433 3.06 -5.57 16.53
C PHE A 433 3.75 -5.32 15.19
N ILE A 434 3.71 -4.10 14.63
CA ILE A 434 4.46 -3.78 13.41
C ILE A 434 5.96 -3.97 13.66
N TYR A 435 6.47 -3.47 14.78
CA TYR A 435 7.87 -3.68 15.20
C TYR A 435 8.21 -5.17 15.32
N SER A 436 7.36 -5.94 15.98
CA SER A 436 7.56 -7.38 16.19
C SER A 436 7.51 -8.18 14.89
N ILE A 437 6.61 -7.81 13.97
CA ILE A 437 6.54 -8.39 12.62
C ILE A 437 7.85 -8.12 11.88
N ASN A 438 8.28 -6.86 11.83
CA ASN A 438 9.50 -6.49 11.09
C ASN A 438 10.74 -7.18 11.67
N LYS A 439 10.87 -7.19 13.00
CA LYS A 439 11.94 -7.91 13.69
C LYS A 439 11.93 -9.39 13.35
N GLY A 440 10.78 -10.05 13.43
CA GLY A 440 10.65 -11.46 13.09
C GLY A 440 10.97 -11.79 11.62
N ILE A 441 10.74 -10.84 10.70
CA ILE A 441 11.14 -10.96 9.29
C ILE A 441 12.66 -10.80 9.15
N LEU A 442 13.24 -9.76 9.77
CA LEU A 442 14.67 -9.47 9.69
C LEU A 442 15.51 -10.58 10.33
N ASP A 443 15.10 -11.12 11.48
CA ASP A 443 15.77 -12.23 12.16
C ASP A 443 15.78 -13.48 11.27
N ALA A 444 14.67 -13.78 10.59
CA ALA A 444 14.59 -14.89 9.65
C ALA A 444 15.52 -14.67 8.45
N LEU A 445 15.49 -13.48 7.84
CA LEU A 445 16.41 -13.15 6.74
C LEU A 445 17.87 -13.19 7.17
N GLN A 446 18.20 -12.81 8.40
CA GLN A 446 19.56 -12.88 8.92
C GLN A 446 20.02 -14.32 9.12
N TYR A 447 19.16 -15.20 9.62
CA TYR A 447 19.46 -16.62 9.72
C TYR A 447 19.75 -17.25 8.35
N GLU A 448 18.92 -16.94 7.35
CA GLU A 448 19.02 -17.51 6.00
C GLU A 448 20.20 -16.97 5.17
N MET A 449 20.72 -15.79 5.52
CA MET A 449 21.78 -15.09 4.77
C MET A 449 23.17 -15.19 5.41
N ASN A 450 23.29 -15.95 6.51
CA ASN A 450 24.55 -16.37 7.11
C ASN A 450 25.04 -17.66 6.47
#